data_AF-A0A1Y4LJK5-F1
#
_entry.id   AF-A0A1Y4LJK5-F1
#
_cell.length_a   1.000
_cell.length_b   1.000
_cell.length_c   1.000
_cell.angle_alpha   90.00
_cell.angle_beta   90.00
_cell.angle_gamma   90.00
#
_symmetry.space_group_name_H-M   'P 1'
#
loop_
_entity.id
_entity.type
_entity.pdbx_description
1 polymer ?
#
loop_
_entity_poly.entity_id
_entity_poly.type
_entity_poly.pdbx_seq_one_letter_code
_entity_poly.pdbx_strand_id
1 'polypeptide(L)'
;MEEAQIKQIIERQPLHGSALLDPRCKILLLVCIGFVSYFLAGEVVSLVLMLVYGLFIALGNGGKWAVKMIVTYIIVAYLNALLRYVQVPVLSVIMSVFGVTVLKLIPIVMMGLWILRTTYMDDLMVALQRMRLPQAVTIPLVVMFRYIPTLRIEYRQIRSTMDIRGISDTLWKRVSHPLATIEYILIPLLMRCLKVTDELAASGTTRGLELECKRYALRPIRFAWPEIIVSLLGILFLAGLLLIDQTQIGEIILWRV
;
A
#
# COMPACT_ATOMS: atom_id res chain seq x y z
N MET A 1 18.68 35.50 6.72
CA MET A 1 19.17 34.11 6.92
C MET A 1 20.13 33.80 5.79
N GLU A 2 21.37 33.46 6.13
CA GLU A 2 22.44 33.20 5.18
C GLU A 2 22.16 31.88 4.42
N GLU A 3 22.39 31.86 3.11
CA GLU A 3 22.06 30.73 2.22
C GLU A 3 22.70 29.41 2.69
N ALA A 4 23.88 29.50 3.32
CA ALA A 4 24.59 28.40 3.95
C ALA A 4 23.85 27.81 5.18
N GLN A 5 23.20 28.65 5.99
CA GLN A 5 22.42 28.20 7.14
C GLN A 5 21.13 27.50 6.69
N ILE A 6 20.50 27.96 5.61
CA ILE A 6 19.33 27.30 5.01
C ILE A 6 19.71 25.92 4.48
N LYS A 7 20.83 25.81 3.74
CA LYS A 7 21.37 24.51 3.29
C LYS A 7 21.63 23.57 4.46
N GLN A 8 22.27 24.05 5.52
CA GLN A 8 22.53 23.24 6.71
C GLN A 8 21.25 22.81 7.42
N ILE A 9 20.21 23.63 7.47
CA ILE A 9 18.91 23.25 8.07
C ILE A 9 18.19 22.20 7.21
N ILE A 10 18.27 22.32 5.88
CA ILE A 10 17.72 21.34 4.92
C ILE A 10 18.48 20.01 5.00
N GLU A 11 19.80 20.03 5.12
CA GLU A 11 20.64 18.83 5.30
C GLU A 11 20.52 18.21 6.69
N ARG A 12 20.30 19.04 7.74
CA ARG A 12 20.12 18.59 9.14
C ARG A 12 18.74 18.07 9.45
N GLN A 13 17.74 18.26 8.59
CA GLN A 13 16.52 17.48 8.70
C GLN A 13 16.81 16.11 8.08
N PRO A 14 17.10 15.05 8.88
CA PRO A 14 16.94 13.72 8.36
C PRO A 14 15.47 13.63 8.00
N LEU A 15 15.11 13.80 6.73
CA LEU A 15 13.77 13.53 6.26
C LEU A 15 13.55 12.05 6.55
N HIS A 16 12.82 11.79 7.64
CA HIS A 16 12.71 10.51 8.36
C HIS A 16 12.16 9.42 7.44
N GLY A 17 12.97 8.87 6.53
CA GLY A 17 12.69 7.67 5.77
C GLY A 17 12.89 6.47 6.68
N SER A 18 11.90 6.16 7.52
CA SER A 18 11.97 4.99 8.39
C SER A 18 11.93 3.70 7.56
N ALA A 19 12.97 2.89 7.77
CA ALA A 19 13.52 1.82 6.92
C ALA A 19 14.20 2.36 5.64
N LEU A 20 15.54 2.40 5.63
CA LEU A 20 16.44 2.79 4.52
C LEU A 20 16.30 1.89 3.27
N LEU A 21 15.09 1.68 2.78
CA LEU A 21 14.79 0.83 1.64
C LEU A 21 13.94 1.61 0.65
N ASP A 22 14.49 1.77 -0.55
CA ASP A 22 13.86 2.36 -1.71
C ASP A 22 12.46 1.75 -1.91
N PRO A 23 11.43 2.58 -2.20
CA PRO A 23 10.06 2.12 -2.42
C PRO A 23 9.94 1.01 -3.47
N ARG A 24 10.86 0.97 -4.44
CA ARG A 24 10.93 -0.06 -5.48
C ARG A 24 11.25 -1.44 -4.92
N CYS A 25 12.19 -1.52 -3.99
CA CYS A 25 12.55 -2.78 -3.32
C CYS A 25 11.37 -3.30 -2.52
N LYS A 26 10.66 -2.40 -1.83
CA LYS A 26 9.44 -2.75 -1.09
C LYS A 26 8.34 -3.29 -2.03
N ILE A 27 8.10 -2.63 -3.17
CA ILE A 27 7.13 -3.10 -4.18
C ILE A 27 7.55 -4.45 -4.77
N LEU A 28 8.84 -4.62 -5.10
CA LEU A 28 9.35 -5.89 -5.62
C LEU A 28 9.12 -7.02 -4.61
N LEU A 29 9.51 -6.82 -3.34
CA LEU A 29 9.28 -7.79 -2.29
C LEU A 29 7.79 -8.10 -2.10
N LEU A 30 6.91 -7.09 -2.16
CA LEU A 30 5.46 -7.29 -2.09
C LEU A 30 4.95 -8.22 -3.21
N VAL A 31 5.39 -7.99 -4.45
CA VAL A 31 5.00 -8.83 -5.60
C VAL A 31 5.54 -10.25 -5.45
N CYS A 32 6.80 -10.41 -5.05
CA CYS A 32 7.41 -11.72 -4.84
C CYS A 32 6.72 -12.50 -3.70
N ILE A 33 6.38 -11.84 -2.59
CA ILE A 33 5.61 -12.45 -1.50
C ILE A 33 4.22 -12.87 -1.99
N GLY A 34 3.54 -12.02 -2.76
CA GLY A 34 2.22 -12.35 -3.32
C GLY A 34 2.26 -13.59 -4.20
N PHE A 35 3.28 -13.70 -5.05
CA PHE A 35 3.50 -14.87 -5.88
C PHE A 35 3.77 -16.12 -5.02
N VAL A 36 4.74 -16.06 -4.11
CA VAL A 36 5.13 -17.21 -3.29
C VAL A 36 4.00 -17.66 -2.35
N SER A 37 3.30 -16.72 -1.70
CA SER A 37 2.14 -17.00 -0.84
C SER A 37 1.02 -17.73 -1.59
N TYR A 38 0.85 -17.43 -2.89
CA TYR A 38 -0.13 -18.13 -3.72
C TYR A 38 0.27 -19.58 -4.01
N PHE A 39 1.53 -19.82 -4.36
CA PHE A 39 2.02 -21.16 -4.72
C PHE A 39 2.29 -22.08 -3.53
N LEU A 40 2.49 -21.52 -2.32
CA LEU A 40 2.67 -22.30 -1.10
C LEU A 40 1.44 -23.17 -0.79
N ALA A 41 1.69 -24.47 -0.64
CA ALA A 41 0.69 -25.45 -0.23
C ALA A 41 0.83 -25.82 1.27
N GLY A 42 2.05 -25.87 1.80
CA GLY A 42 2.32 -26.29 3.17
C GLY A 42 1.95 -25.26 4.25
N GLU A 43 1.23 -25.69 5.28
CA GLU A 43 0.86 -24.85 6.44
C GLU A 43 2.11 -24.38 7.21
N VAL A 44 3.07 -25.28 7.44
CA VAL A 44 4.36 -24.96 8.09
C VAL A 44 5.13 -23.90 7.31
N VAL A 45 5.22 -24.06 6.00
CA VAL A 45 6.01 -23.18 5.15
C VAL A 45 5.39 -21.78 5.10
N SER A 46 4.05 -21.69 5.09
CA SER A 46 3.34 -20.42 5.18
C SER A 46 3.49 -19.73 6.55
N LEU A 47 3.57 -20.48 7.65
CA LEU A 47 3.85 -19.95 8.98
C LEU A 47 5.29 -19.41 9.07
N VAL A 48 6.27 -20.15 8.55
CA VAL A 48 7.67 -19.71 8.48
C VAL A 48 7.79 -18.41 7.68
N LEU A 49 7.11 -18.32 6.53
CA LEU A 49 7.04 -17.09 5.75
C LEU A 49 6.51 -15.92 6.59
N MET A 50 5.41 -16.12 7.32
CA MET A 50 4.83 -15.10 8.19
C MET A 50 5.77 -14.64 9.31
N LEU A 51 6.49 -15.56 9.95
CA LEU A 51 7.42 -15.22 11.03
C LEU A 51 8.63 -14.44 10.51
N VAL A 52 9.24 -14.87 9.40
CA VAL A 52 10.42 -14.21 8.84
C VAL A 52 10.07 -12.80 8.33
N TYR A 53 8.96 -12.65 7.60
CA TYR A 53 8.51 -11.33 7.16
C TYR A 53 8.00 -10.45 8.30
N GLY A 54 7.38 -11.05 9.32
CA GLY A 54 7.02 -10.35 10.55
C GLY A 54 8.25 -9.81 11.28
N LEU A 55 9.33 -10.58 11.37
CA LEU A 55 10.59 -10.15 11.95
C LEU A 55 11.23 -9.02 11.11
N PHE A 56 11.24 -9.17 9.79
CA PHE A 56 11.70 -8.12 8.87
C PHE A 56 10.95 -6.79 9.06
N ILE A 57 9.62 -6.85 9.17
CA ILE A 57 8.76 -5.68 9.44
C ILE A 57 9.00 -5.12 10.84
N ALA A 58 9.26 -5.97 11.83
CA ALA A 58 9.55 -5.55 13.20
C ALA A 58 10.84 -4.72 13.28
N LEU A 59 11.88 -5.13 12.56
CA LEU A 59 13.13 -4.37 12.41
C LEU A 59 12.91 -3.05 11.66
N GLY A 60 11.98 -3.03 10.71
CA GLY A 60 11.61 -1.86 9.90
C GLY A 60 10.63 -0.87 10.55
N ASN A 61 10.68 -0.69 11.88
CA ASN A 61 9.82 0.23 12.66
C ASN A 61 8.31 -0.13 12.69
N GLY A 62 7.97 -1.39 12.40
CA GLY A 62 6.59 -1.90 12.30
C GLY A 62 6.20 -2.95 13.34
N GLY A 63 6.99 -3.17 14.40
CA GLY A 63 6.88 -4.33 15.29
C GLY A 63 5.50 -4.57 15.90
N LYS A 64 4.83 -3.54 16.41
CA LYS A 64 3.46 -3.67 16.98
C LYS A 64 2.46 -4.21 15.96
N TRP A 65 2.63 -3.86 14.67
CA TRP A 65 1.77 -4.32 13.59
C TRP A 65 2.13 -5.71 13.10
N ALA A 66 3.42 -6.04 13.01
CA ALA A 66 3.87 -7.39 12.70
C ALA A 66 3.28 -8.41 13.69
N VAL A 67 3.38 -8.13 15.00
CA VAL A 67 2.83 -9.01 16.05
C VAL A 67 1.32 -9.16 15.90
N LYS A 68 0.58 -8.06 15.68
CA LYS A 68 -0.87 -8.11 15.47
C LYS A 68 -1.25 -9.01 14.27
N MET A 69 -0.50 -8.92 13.17
CA MET A 69 -0.76 -9.71 11.97
C MET A 69 -0.41 -11.19 12.15
N ILE A 70 0.69 -11.51 12.85
CA ILE A 70 1.06 -12.90 13.19
C ILE A 70 -0.01 -13.54 14.09
N VAL A 71 -0.47 -12.82 15.13
CA VAL A 71 -1.53 -13.31 16.01
C VAL A 71 -2.83 -13.55 15.24
N THR A 72 -3.18 -12.63 14.34
CA THR A 72 -4.36 -12.77 13.48
C THR A 72 -4.24 -13.99 12.57
N TYR A 73 -3.06 -14.22 11.99
CA TYR A 73 -2.78 -15.41 11.17
C TYR A 73 -2.97 -16.71 11.96
N ILE A 74 -2.41 -16.81 13.16
CA ILE A 74 -2.54 -18.00 14.02
C ILE A 74 -4.00 -18.27 14.38
N ILE A 75 -4.76 -17.23 14.73
CA ILE A 75 -6.20 -17.35 15.04
C ILE A 75 -6.98 -17.86 13.82
N VAL A 76 -6.76 -17.28 12.65
CA VAL A 76 -7.46 -17.70 11.41
C VAL A 76 -7.05 -19.12 11.01
N ALA A 77 -5.78 -19.49 11.18
CA ALA A 77 -5.29 -20.83 10.86
C ALA A 77 -5.93 -21.89 11.78
N TYR A 78 -5.98 -21.61 13.09
CA TYR A 78 -6.64 -22.47 14.06
C TYR A 78 -8.15 -22.61 13.80
N LEU A 79 -8.84 -21.50 13.51
CA LEU A 79 -10.26 -21.53 13.17
C LEU A 79 -10.52 -22.35 11.91
N ASN A 80 -9.68 -22.20 10.88
CA ASN A 80 -9.79 -22.97 9.63
C ASN A 80 -9.59 -24.48 9.88
N ALA A 81 -8.65 -24.84 10.76
CA ALA A 81 -8.45 -26.23 11.15
C ALA A 81 -9.65 -26.81 11.92
N LEU A 82 -10.22 -26.05 12.85
CA LEU A 82 -11.42 -26.46 13.60
C LEU A 82 -12.65 -26.62 12.68
N LEU A 83 -12.81 -25.72 11.71
CA LEU A 83 -13.86 -25.79 10.68
C LEU A 83 -13.74 -27.05 9.81
N ARG A 84 -12.52 -27.54 9.57
CA ARG A 84 -12.28 -28.79 8.83
C ARG A 84 -12.73 -30.03 9.60
N TYR A 85 -12.78 -29.95 10.93
CA TYR A 85 -13.27 -31.03 11.81
C TYR A 85 -14.80 -31.16 11.81
N VAL A 86 -15.53 -30.04 11.65
CA VAL A 86 -17.00 -30.06 11.62
C VAL A 86 -17.48 -30.73 10.32
N GLN A 87 -17.97 -31.97 10.44
CA GLN A 87 -18.36 -32.85 9.32
C GLN A 87 -19.64 -32.43 8.57
N VAL A 88 -19.86 -31.14 8.31
CA VAL A 88 -20.96 -30.68 7.43
C VAL A 88 -20.40 -30.47 6.02
N PRO A 89 -20.64 -31.38 5.05
CA PRO A 89 -19.84 -31.48 3.83
C PRO A 89 -19.84 -30.23 2.94
N VAL A 90 -20.95 -29.49 2.89
CA VAL A 90 -21.08 -28.31 2.01
C VAL A 90 -20.51 -27.06 2.69
N LEU A 91 -20.80 -26.86 3.98
CA LEU A 91 -20.32 -25.69 4.72
C LEU A 91 -18.81 -25.78 5.00
N SER A 92 -18.28 -26.97 5.27
CA SER A 92 -16.85 -27.16 5.54
C SER A 92 -15.99 -26.88 4.31
N VAL A 93 -16.43 -27.28 3.11
CA VAL A 93 -15.68 -27.04 1.87
C VAL A 93 -15.66 -25.55 1.50
N ILE A 94 -16.81 -24.87 1.51
CA ILE A 94 -16.89 -23.43 1.18
C ILE A 94 -16.07 -22.61 2.18
N MET A 95 -16.21 -22.90 3.49
CA MET A 95 -15.49 -22.17 4.53
C MET A 95 -13.99 -22.49 4.55
N SER A 96 -13.59 -23.72 4.21
CA SER A 96 -12.17 -24.09 4.12
C SER A 96 -11.47 -23.41 2.93
N VAL A 97 -12.12 -23.37 1.77
CA VAL A 97 -11.57 -22.65 0.60
C VAL A 97 -11.44 -21.16 0.91
N PHE A 98 -12.46 -20.57 1.54
CA PHE A 98 -12.41 -19.18 1.98
C PHE A 98 -11.30 -18.96 3.03
N GLY A 99 -11.19 -19.83 4.03
CA GLY A 99 -10.18 -19.77 5.08
C GLY A 99 -8.75 -19.85 4.54
N VAL A 100 -8.47 -20.78 3.63
CA VAL A 100 -7.17 -20.88 2.95
C VAL A 100 -6.89 -19.64 2.11
N THR A 101 -7.89 -19.11 1.41
CA THR A 101 -7.75 -17.86 0.63
C THR A 101 -7.39 -16.68 1.53
N VAL A 102 -8.08 -16.53 2.66
CA VAL A 102 -7.80 -15.49 3.65
C VAL A 102 -6.38 -15.65 4.20
N LEU A 103 -5.97 -16.86 4.56
CA LEU A 103 -4.61 -17.14 5.06
C LEU A 103 -3.53 -16.74 4.05
N LYS A 104 -3.74 -16.97 2.75
CA LYS A 104 -2.82 -16.56 1.68
C LYS A 104 -2.77 -15.05 1.46
N LEU A 105 -3.83 -14.32 1.79
CA LEU A 105 -3.90 -12.86 1.69
C LEU A 105 -3.22 -12.14 2.87
N ILE A 106 -3.14 -12.77 4.05
CA ILE A 106 -2.58 -12.12 5.26
C ILE A 106 -1.13 -11.64 5.07
N PRO A 107 -0.18 -12.41 4.50
CA PRO A 107 1.18 -11.93 4.25
C PRO A 107 1.23 -10.71 3.32
N ILE A 108 0.36 -10.69 2.30
CA ILE A 108 0.26 -9.61 1.32
C ILE A 108 -0.25 -8.33 1.99
N VAL A 109 -1.30 -8.44 2.79
CA VAL A 109 -1.86 -7.32 3.56
C VAL A 109 -0.86 -6.80 4.59
N MET A 110 -0.14 -7.70 5.27
CA MET A 110 0.88 -7.35 6.25
C MET A 110 1.99 -6.50 5.61
N MET A 111 2.56 -6.97 4.49
CA MET A 111 3.58 -6.23 3.77
C MET A 111 3.02 -4.93 3.17
N GLY A 112 1.85 -4.97 2.54
CA GLY A 112 1.22 -3.80 1.91
C GLY A 112 0.95 -2.67 2.90
N LEU A 113 0.39 -2.98 4.08
CA LEU A 113 0.15 -1.98 5.12
C LEU A 113 1.44 -1.40 5.70
N TRP A 114 2.49 -2.23 5.84
CA TRP A 114 3.80 -1.73 6.27
C TRP A 114 4.39 -0.75 5.24
N ILE A 115 4.27 -1.06 3.95
CA ILE A 115 4.72 -0.16 2.85
C ILE A 115 3.96 1.16 2.89
N LEU A 116 2.63 1.13 2.98
CA LEU A 116 1.79 2.33 2.98
C LEU A 116 2.07 3.26 4.17
N ARG A 117 2.57 2.72 5.28
CA ARG A 117 2.90 3.53 6.47
C ARG A 117 4.33 4.03 6.52
N THR A 118 5.26 3.25 5.96
CA THR A 118 6.69 3.58 6.00
C THR A 118 7.16 4.32 4.75
N THR A 119 6.29 4.46 3.74
CA THR A 119 6.64 5.07 2.46
C THR A 119 5.84 6.34 2.25
N TYR A 120 6.54 7.47 2.11
CA TYR A 120 5.92 8.74 1.76
C TYR A 120 5.47 8.73 0.29
N MET A 121 4.35 9.41 0.02
CA MET A 121 3.78 9.51 -1.32
C MET A 121 4.78 10.12 -2.32
N ASP A 122 5.55 11.12 -1.90
CA ASP A 122 6.55 11.78 -2.74
C ASP A 122 7.69 10.81 -3.16
N ASP A 123 8.11 9.93 -2.24
CA ASP A 123 9.15 8.92 -2.54
C ASP A 123 8.63 7.85 -3.49
N LEU A 124 7.38 7.42 -3.29
CA LEU A 124 6.70 6.50 -4.19
C LEU A 124 6.55 7.12 -5.60
N MET A 125 6.20 8.41 -5.67
CA MET A 125 6.07 9.15 -6.92
C MET A 125 7.38 9.18 -7.69
N VAL A 126 8.50 9.60 -7.06
CA VAL A 126 9.83 9.60 -7.68
C VAL A 126 10.27 8.17 -8.05
N ALA A 127 9.96 7.18 -7.22
CA ALA A 127 10.22 5.78 -7.52
C ALA A 127 9.50 5.33 -8.80
N LEU A 128 8.22 5.65 -8.99
CA LEU A 128 7.47 5.35 -10.22
C LEU A 128 8.07 6.05 -11.44
N GLN A 129 8.49 7.32 -11.32
CA GLN A 129 9.05 8.05 -12.47
C GLN A 129 10.33 7.41 -13.00
N ARG A 130 11.25 6.93 -12.14
CA ARG A 130 12.47 6.24 -12.63
C ARG A 130 12.32 4.72 -12.85
N MET A 131 11.13 4.14 -12.69
CA MET A 131 10.82 2.78 -13.21
C MET A 131 10.66 2.75 -14.74
N ARG A 132 11.02 3.84 -15.44
CA ARG A 132 10.89 4.01 -16.90
C ARG A 132 9.46 3.89 -17.42
N LEU A 133 8.47 4.18 -16.57
CA LEU A 133 7.10 4.32 -17.02
C LEU A 133 6.99 5.52 -17.98
N PRO A 134 6.16 5.44 -19.02
CA PRO A 134 5.95 6.55 -19.93
C PRO A 134 5.47 7.78 -19.15
N GLN A 135 5.97 8.95 -19.55
CA GLN A 135 5.66 10.21 -18.87
C GLN A 135 4.16 10.52 -18.90
N ALA A 136 3.48 10.10 -19.97
CA ALA A 136 2.02 10.16 -20.14
C ALA A 136 1.24 9.48 -19.01
N VAL A 137 1.81 8.47 -18.35
CA VAL A 137 1.17 7.76 -17.22
C VAL A 137 1.66 8.32 -15.88
N THR A 138 2.96 8.61 -15.81
CA THR A 138 3.59 9.03 -14.55
C THR A 138 3.12 10.40 -14.08
N ILE A 139 3.00 11.38 -14.98
CA ILE A 139 2.58 12.75 -14.62
C ILE A 139 1.15 12.75 -14.06
N PRO A 140 0.13 12.16 -14.73
CA PRO A 140 -1.22 12.14 -14.17
C PRO A 140 -1.29 11.42 -12.82
N LEU A 141 -0.57 10.31 -12.63
CA LEU A 141 -0.54 9.61 -11.35
C LEU A 141 0.00 10.47 -10.21
N VAL A 142 1.12 11.15 -10.45
CA VAL A 142 1.74 12.10 -9.53
C VAL A 142 0.75 13.21 -9.15
N VAL A 143 0.06 13.76 -10.14
CA VAL A 143 -0.96 14.79 -9.95
C VAL A 143 -2.14 14.25 -9.12
N MET A 144 -2.66 13.06 -9.45
CA MET A 144 -3.76 12.44 -8.72
C MET A 144 -3.41 12.22 -7.24
N PHE A 145 -2.25 11.64 -6.95
CA PHE A 145 -1.85 11.40 -5.56
C PHE A 145 -1.69 12.69 -4.75
N ARG A 146 -1.20 13.76 -5.38
CA ARG A 146 -1.07 15.07 -4.73
C ARG A 146 -2.42 15.81 -4.63
N TYR A 147 -3.35 15.57 -5.55
CA TYR A 147 -4.65 16.23 -5.57
C TYR A 147 -5.68 15.56 -4.65
N ILE A 148 -5.57 14.24 -4.38
CA ILE A 148 -6.47 13.51 -3.47
C ILE A 148 -6.58 14.19 -2.07
N PRO A 149 -5.48 14.59 -1.40
CA PRO A 149 -5.56 15.33 -0.15
C PRO A 149 -6.35 16.64 -0.27
N THR A 150 -6.14 17.39 -1.35
CA THR A 150 -6.84 18.66 -1.62
C THR A 150 -8.32 18.43 -1.90
N LEU A 151 -8.66 17.44 -2.71
CA LEU A 151 -10.05 17.03 -2.99
C LEU A 151 -10.82 16.70 -1.72
N ARG A 152 -10.18 16.04 -0.74
CA ARG A 152 -10.81 15.76 0.56
C ARG A 152 -11.17 17.04 1.32
N ILE A 153 -10.34 18.08 1.20
CA ILE A 153 -10.58 19.38 1.84
C ILE A 153 -11.73 20.11 1.11
N GLU A 154 -11.69 20.15 -0.23
CA GLU A 154 -12.73 20.77 -1.05
C GLU A 154 -14.09 20.10 -0.82
N TYR A 155 -14.13 18.76 -0.81
CA TYR A 155 -15.34 18.00 -0.47
C TYR A 155 -15.87 18.36 0.91
N ARG A 156 -14.98 18.49 1.92
CA ARG A 156 -15.40 18.86 3.27
C ARG A 156 -15.98 20.27 3.31
N GLN A 157 -15.37 21.22 2.60
CA GLN A 157 -15.85 22.61 2.52
C GLN A 157 -17.22 22.69 1.84
N ILE A 158 -17.39 22.02 0.68
CA ILE A 158 -18.67 21.94 -0.02
C ILE A 158 -19.75 21.36 0.90
N ARG A 159 -19.43 20.25 1.58
CA ARG A 159 -20.34 19.64 2.54
C ARG A 159 -20.70 20.61 3.67
N SER A 160 -19.73 21.29 4.26
CA SER A 160 -20.00 22.29 5.32
C SER A 160 -20.86 23.45 4.81
N THR A 161 -20.70 23.88 3.55
CA THR A 161 -21.58 24.89 2.94
C THR A 161 -23.01 24.38 2.76
N MET A 162 -23.19 23.11 2.40
CA MET A 162 -24.52 22.51 2.28
C MET A 162 -25.22 22.30 3.63
N ASP A 163 -24.44 21.97 4.66
CA ASP A 163 -24.92 21.90 6.04
C ASP A 163 -25.45 23.29 6.46
N ILE A 164 -24.69 24.38 6.23
CA ILE A 164 -25.16 25.77 6.48
C ILE A 164 -26.45 26.12 5.72
N ARG A 165 -26.64 25.59 4.51
CA ARG A 165 -27.85 25.83 3.70
C ARG A 165 -29.06 25.00 4.14
N GLY A 166 -28.95 24.17 5.18
CA GLY A 166 -30.05 23.37 5.73
C GLY A 166 -30.46 22.15 4.89
N ILE A 167 -29.69 21.84 3.84
CA ILE A 167 -29.96 20.75 2.89
C ILE A 167 -29.49 19.40 3.47
N SER A 168 -28.47 19.40 4.33
CA SER A 168 -27.83 18.17 4.84
C SER A 168 -27.60 18.12 6.37
N ASP A 169 -28.30 18.98 7.14
CA ASP A 169 -28.18 19.09 8.60
C ASP A 169 -28.45 17.79 9.37
N THR A 170 -29.30 16.90 8.84
CA THR A 170 -29.69 15.67 9.51
C THR A 170 -29.44 14.46 8.61
N LEU A 171 -28.90 13.37 9.18
CA LEU A 171 -28.72 12.09 8.46
C LEU A 171 -30.04 11.59 7.84
N TRP A 172 -31.18 11.92 8.45
CA TRP A 172 -32.51 11.59 7.95
C TRP A 172 -32.86 12.28 6.62
N LYS A 173 -32.57 13.59 6.48
CA LYS A 173 -32.80 14.34 5.24
C LYS A 173 -31.90 13.84 4.10
N ARG A 174 -30.66 13.46 4.45
CA ARG A 174 -29.67 12.89 3.53
C ARG A 174 -30.13 11.56 2.93
N VAL A 175 -30.77 10.71 3.74
CA VAL A 175 -31.29 9.41 3.31
C VAL A 175 -32.64 9.57 2.59
N SER A 176 -33.45 10.54 3.00
CA SER A 176 -34.76 10.82 2.38
C SER A 176 -34.66 11.37 0.96
N HIS A 177 -33.61 12.14 0.63
CA HIS A 177 -33.41 12.73 -0.71
C HIS A 177 -31.97 12.51 -1.20
N PRO A 178 -31.60 11.27 -1.56
CA PRO A 178 -30.23 10.92 -1.91
C PRO A 178 -29.78 11.59 -3.22
N LEU A 179 -30.67 11.68 -4.21
CA LEU A 179 -30.36 12.26 -5.53
C LEU A 179 -30.03 13.76 -5.44
N ALA A 180 -30.86 14.54 -4.75
CA ALA A 180 -30.61 15.97 -4.55
C ALA A 180 -29.30 16.20 -3.78
N THR A 181 -29.04 15.41 -2.74
CA THR A 181 -27.79 15.49 -1.97
C THR A 181 -26.57 15.21 -2.86
N ILE A 182 -26.64 14.21 -3.73
CA ILE A 182 -25.56 13.88 -4.67
C ILE A 182 -25.35 15.04 -5.64
N GLU A 183 -26.40 15.58 -6.24
CA GLU A 183 -26.32 16.67 -7.21
C GLU A 183 -25.64 17.92 -6.61
N TYR A 184 -26.06 18.33 -5.42
CA TYR A 184 -25.53 19.50 -4.73
C TYR A 184 -24.07 19.35 -4.28
N ILE A 185 -23.57 18.12 -4.09
CA ILE A 185 -22.15 17.87 -3.79
C ILE A 185 -21.35 17.71 -5.09
N LEU A 186 -21.86 16.90 -6.02
CA LEU A 186 -21.14 16.44 -7.20
C LEU A 186 -20.96 17.55 -8.23
N ILE A 187 -22.00 18.34 -8.51
CA ILE A 187 -21.91 19.41 -9.51
C ILE A 187 -20.84 20.45 -9.12
N PRO A 188 -20.83 21.02 -7.89
CA PRO A 188 -19.80 21.98 -7.50
C PRO A 188 -18.39 21.35 -7.46
N LEU A 189 -18.29 20.08 -7.02
CA LEU A 189 -17.01 19.37 -6.98
C LEU A 189 -16.45 19.16 -8.40
N LEU A 190 -17.28 18.74 -9.35
CA LEU A 190 -16.88 18.58 -10.75
C LEU A 190 -16.46 19.92 -11.37
N MET A 191 -17.22 20.99 -11.15
CA MET A 191 -16.85 22.32 -11.63
C MET A 191 -15.52 22.81 -11.05
N ARG A 192 -15.23 22.47 -9.79
CA ARG A 192 -13.95 22.77 -9.15
C ARG A 192 -12.81 21.95 -9.76
N CYS A 193 -13.01 20.64 -9.94
CA CYS A 193 -12.04 19.76 -10.60
C CYS A 193 -11.68 20.24 -12.01
N LEU A 194 -12.68 20.68 -12.81
CA LEU A 194 -12.44 21.22 -14.16
C LEU A 194 -11.53 22.44 -14.11
N LYS A 195 -11.85 23.42 -13.26
CA LYS A 195 -11.02 24.64 -13.10
C LYS A 195 -9.60 24.31 -12.64
N VAL A 196 -9.45 23.44 -11.64
CA VAL A 196 -8.13 23.02 -11.14
C VAL A 196 -7.33 22.30 -12.24
N THR A 197 -7.99 21.51 -13.07
CA THR A 197 -7.35 20.81 -14.18
C THR A 197 -6.81 21.82 -15.22
N ASP A 198 -7.59 22.83 -15.58
CA ASP A 198 -7.15 23.89 -16.51
C ASP A 198 -5.99 24.71 -15.93
N GLU A 199 -6.08 25.09 -14.65
CA GLU A 199 -5.00 25.80 -13.95
C GLU A 199 -3.71 24.96 -13.88
N LEU A 200 -3.84 23.65 -13.64
CA LEU A 200 -2.71 22.74 -13.58
C LEU A 200 -2.10 22.49 -14.96
N ALA A 201 -2.91 22.41 -16.01
CA ALA A 201 -2.44 22.29 -17.39
C ALA A 201 -1.67 23.56 -17.81
N ALA A 202 -2.23 24.75 -17.57
CA ALA A 202 -1.57 26.03 -17.83
C ALA A 202 -0.27 26.19 -17.01
N SER A 203 -0.28 25.78 -15.74
CA SER A 203 0.94 25.79 -14.91
C SER A 203 1.97 24.76 -15.37
N GLY A 204 1.54 23.61 -15.85
CA GLY A 204 2.41 22.56 -16.40
C GLY A 204 3.11 23.03 -17.68
N THR A 205 2.36 23.56 -18.64
CA THR A 205 2.91 24.05 -19.92
C THR A 205 3.91 25.18 -19.70
N THR A 206 3.57 26.17 -18.87
CA THR A 206 4.48 27.28 -18.54
C THR A 206 5.76 26.85 -17.80
N ARG A 207 5.73 25.73 -17.07
CA ARG A 207 6.90 25.13 -16.41
C ARG A 207 7.69 24.17 -17.30
N GLY A 208 7.35 24.07 -18.59
CA GLY A 208 8.04 23.21 -19.55
C GLY A 208 7.75 21.72 -19.33
N LEU A 209 6.58 21.37 -18.80
CA LEU A 209 6.19 19.99 -18.52
C LEU A 209 5.91 19.17 -19.80
N GLU A 210 5.76 19.84 -20.94
CA GLU A 210 5.65 19.22 -22.28
C GLU A 210 7.00 18.89 -22.91
N LEU A 211 8.11 19.39 -22.35
CA LEU A 211 9.44 19.11 -22.90
C LEU A 211 9.85 17.65 -22.59
N GLU A 212 10.23 16.92 -23.65
CA GLU A 212 10.77 15.56 -23.59
C GLU A 212 12.25 15.52 -23.14
N CYS A 213 12.64 16.43 -22.24
CA CYS A 213 14.00 16.48 -21.73
C CYS A 213 14.18 15.54 -20.52
N LYS A 214 15.44 15.17 -20.24
CA LYS A 214 15.79 14.38 -19.06
C LYS A 214 15.50 15.17 -17.79
N ARG A 215 14.59 14.67 -16.95
CA ARG A 215 14.17 15.30 -15.69
C ARG A 215 15.04 14.82 -14.52
N TYR A 216 15.42 15.74 -13.65
CA TYR A 216 16.21 15.46 -12.46
C TYR A 216 15.34 15.65 -11.22
N ALA A 217 15.32 14.64 -10.34
CA ALA A 217 14.59 14.71 -9.09
C ALA A 217 15.45 15.38 -8.01
N LEU A 218 14.86 16.29 -7.24
CA LEU A 218 15.52 16.98 -6.14
C LEU A 218 16.04 16.01 -5.07
N ARG A 219 15.29 14.92 -4.82
CA ARG A 219 15.69 13.81 -3.94
C ARG A 219 16.38 12.72 -4.77
N PRO A 220 17.67 12.43 -4.53
CA PRO A 220 18.35 11.34 -5.22
C PRO A 220 17.90 9.98 -4.65
N ILE A 221 16.88 9.37 -5.27
CA ILE A 221 16.48 7.97 -4.99
C ILE A 221 17.43 7.04 -5.74
N ARG A 222 18.50 6.58 -5.09
CA ARG A 222 19.49 5.69 -5.70
C ARG A 222 19.40 4.33 -5.02
N PHE A 223 19.40 3.30 -5.87
CA PHE A 223 19.58 1.92 -5.45
C PHE A 223 20.94 1.80 -4.72
N ALA A 224 20.91 1.77 -3.40
CA ALA A 224 22.09 1.67 -2.58
C ALA A 224 22.48 0.20 -2.37
N TRP A 225 23.76 -0.07 -2.11
CA TRP A 225 24.26 -1.42 -1.85
C TRP A 225 23.46 -2.22 -0.80
N PRO A 226 23.02 -1.64 0.33
CA PRO A 226 22.20 -2.35 1.30
C PRO A 226 20.87 -2.85 0.72
N GLU A 227 20.29 -2.11 -0.23
CA GLU A 227 19.00 -2.43 -0.83
C GLU A 227 19.11 -3.60 -1.82
N ILE A 228 20.23 -3.68 -2.53
CA ILE A 228 20.56 -4.82 -3.39
C ILE A 228 20.71 -6.08 -2.54
N ILE A 229 21.43 -5.99 -1.42
CA ILE A 229 21.66 -7.13 -0.54
C ILE A 229 20.34 -7.62 0.07
N VAL A 230 19.50 -6.70 0.57
CA VAL A 230 18.20 -7.06 1.17
C VAL A 230 17.24 -7.65 0.13
N SER A 231 17.17 -7.08 -1.08
CA SER A 231 16.30 -7.61 -2.14
C SER A 231 16.78 -8.99 -2.61
N LEU A 232 18.08 -9.19 -2.78
CA LEU A 232 18.66 -10.47 -3.18
C LEU A 232 18.46 -11.55 -2.10
N LEU A 233 18.70 -11.23 -0.82
CA LEU A 233 18.43 -12.15 0.29
C LEU A 233 16.93 -12.49 0.38
N GLY A 234 16.05 -11.50 0.19
CA GLY A 234 14.60 -11.73 0.18
C GLY A 234 14.15 -12.66 -0.95
N ILE A 235 14.68 -12.46 -2.17
CA ILE A 235 14.39 -13.34 -3.31
C ILE A 235 14.94 -14.75 -3.08
N LEU A 236 16.18 -14.89 -2.59
CA LEU A 236 16.79 -16.19 -2.29
C LEU A 236 16.00 -16.95 -1.21
N PHE A 237 15.57 -16.26 -0.16
CA PHE A 237 14.72 -16.85 0.88
C PHE A 237 13.39 -17.35 0.31
N LEU A 238 12.72 -16.54 -0.52
CA LEU A 238 11.46 -16.93 -1.17
C LEU A 238 11.64 -18.13 -2.11
N ALA A 239 12.72 -18.16 -2.90
CA ALA A 239 13.05 -19.29 -3.75
C ALA A 239 13.34 -20.55 -2.93
N GLY A 240 14.08 -20.42 -1.82
CA GLY A 240 14.33 -21.50 -0.87
C GLY A 240 13.04 -22.06 -0.27
N LEU A 241 12.09 -21.20 0.11
CA LEU A 241 10.78 -21.65 0.60
C LEU A 241 9.99 -22.44 -0.45
N LEU A 242 10.00 -22.01 -1.72
CA LEU A 242 9.34 -22.75 -2.80
C LEU A 242 9.97 -24.12 -3.03
N LEU A 243 11.30 -24.23 -2.95
CA LEU A 243 11.99 -25.50 -3.05
C LEU A 243 11.68 -26.41 -1.86
N ILE A 244 11.63 -25.86 -0.64
CA ILE A 244 11.27 -26.61 0.56
C ILE A 244 9.81 -27.08 0.51
N ASP A 245 8.89 -26.28 -0.03
CA ASP A 245 7.48 -26.67 -0.21
C ASP A 245 7.34 -27.87 -1.15
N GLN A 246 8.24 -28.04 -2.14
CA GLN A 246 8.29 -29.22 -3.00
C GLN A 246 8.90 -30.46 -2.32
N THR A 247 9.52 -30.32 -1.14
CA THR A 247 10.05 -31.44 -0.37
C THR A 247 9.03 -31.94 0.67
N GLN A 248 9.30 -33.09 1.31
CA GLN A 248 8.41 -33.73 2.28
C GLN A 248 8.05 -32.88 3.52
N ILE A 249 8.73 -31.74 3.73
CA ILE A 249 8.42 -30.78 4.80
C ILE A 249 7.12 -30.01 4.49
N GLY A 250 6.76 -29.83 3.21
CA GLY A 250 5.49 -29.20 2.79
C GLY A 250 4.24 -30.02 3.14
N GLU A 251 4.37 -31.34 3.27
CA GLU A 251 3.27 -32.24 3.63
C GLU A 251 2.96 -32.27 5.13
N ILE A 252 3.78 -31.59 5.96
CA ILE A 252 3.57 -31.54 7.41
C ILE A 252 2.37 -30.63 7.72
N ILE A 253 1.25 -31.25 8.07
CA ILE A 253 0.04 -30.57 8.54
C ILE A 253 0.26 -30.20 10.01
N LEU A 254 0.38 -28.90 10.30
CA LEU A 254 0.63 -28.37 11.64
C LEU A 254 -0.63 -28.45 12.52
N TRP A 255 -1.79 -28.16 11.93
CA TRP A 255 -3.06 -28.10 12.65
C TRP A 255 -3.86 -29.40 12.48
N ARG A 256 -3.20 -30.54 12.72
CA ARG A 256 -3.89 -31.83 12.82
C ARG A 256 -4.55 -31.91 14.19
N VAL A 257 -5.74 -31.33 14.31
CA VAL A 257 -6.65 -31.52 15.44
C VAL A 257 -7.55 -32.72 15.15
#